data_AF-A0A4Q3N4F6-F1
#
_entry.id   AF-A0A4Q3N4F6-F1
#
_cell.length_a   1.000
_cell.length_b   1.000
_cell.length_c   1.000
_cell.angle_alpha   90.00
_cell.angle_beta   90.00
_cell.angle_gamma   90.00
#
_symmetry.space_group_name_H-M   'P 1'
#
loop_
_entity.id
_entity.type
_entity.pdbx_description
1 polymer ?
#
loop_
_entity_poly.entity_id
_entity_poly.type
_entity_poly.pdbx_seq_one_letter_code
_entity_poly.pdbx_strand_id
1 'polypeptide(L)' 'MTPEAVLAYGRTAMEMLVLVCAPVLIVALVVGLAVSLFQAVTQINEATLSFLPKLLAVL' A
#
# COMPACT_ATOMS: atom_id res chain seq x y z
N MET A 1 0.50 25.90 -24.64
CA MET A 1 0.97 25.05 -23.54
C MET A 1 2.39 25.50 -23.22
N THR A 2 2.61 26.25 -22.14
CA THR A 2 3.97 26.66 -21.77
C THR A 2 4.66 25.53 -20.99
N PRO A 3 6.00 25.37 -21.08
CA PRO A 3 6.73 24.31 -20.38
C PRO A 3 6.50 24.31 -18.86
N GLU A 4 6.30 25.49 -18.27
CA GLU A 4 6.06 25.66 -16.83
C GLU A 4 4.71 25.08 -16.41
N ALA A 5 3.68 25.22 -17.25
CA ALA A 5 2.37 24.66 -16.99
C ALA A 5 2.41 23.12 -16.98
N VAL A 6 3.19 22.51 -17.87
CA VAL A 6 3.36 21.05 -17.93
C VAL A 6 4.01 20.51 -16.66
N LEU A 7 5.04 21.19 -16.15
CA LEU A 7 5.70 20.83 -14.90
C LEU A 7 4.77 20.97 -13.69
N ALA A 8 3.96 22.04 -13.65
CA ALA A 8 2.98 22.25 -12.59
C ALA A 8 1.94 21.11 -12.56
N TYR A 9 1.40 20.72 -13.71
CA TYR A 9 0.47 19.59 -13.79
C TYR A 9 1.10 18.26 -13.39
N GLY A 10 2.35 18.01 -13.80
CA GLY A 10 3.09 16.82 -13.39
C GLY A 10 3.26 16.74 -11.88
N ARG A 11 3.59 17.86 -11.23
CA ARG A 11 3.69 17.94 -9.77
C ARG A 11 2.36 17.63 -9.08
N THR A 12 1.28 18.28 -9.50
CA THR A 12 -0.05 18.04 -8.92
C THR A 12 -0.52 16.60 -9.14
N ALA A 13 -0.24 16.01 -10.31
CA ALA A 13 -0.56 14.61 -10.57
C ALA A 13 0.17 13.65 -9.61
N MET A 14 1.46 13.90 -9.35
CA MET A 14 2.25 13.12 -8.39
C MET A 14 1.73 13.26 -6.96
N GLU A 15 1.38 14.48 -6.53
CA GLU A 15 0.79 14.73 -5.20
C GLU A 15 -0.55 14.00 -5.05
N MET A 16 -1.41 14.05 -6.06
CA MET A 16 -2.69 13.34 -6.07
C MET A 16 -2.51 11.83 -6.05
N LEU A 17 -1.55 11.29 -6.81
CA LEU A 17 -1.23 9.87 -6.81
C LEU A 17 -0.83 9.39 -5.41
N VAL A 18 0.05 10.13 -4.73
CA VAL A 18 0.47 9.80 -3.36
C VAL A 18 -0.71 9.86 -2.41
N LEU A 19 -1.53 10.91 -2.46
CA LEU A 19 -2.70 11.06 -1.59
C LEU A 19 -3.72 9.92 -1.75
N VAL A 20 -3.96 9.47 -2.98
CA VAL A 20 -4.90 8.38 -3.27
C VAL A 20 -4.34 7.02 -2.87
N CYS A 21 -3.06 6.75 -3.16
CA CYS A 21 -2.45 5.46 -2.85
C CYS A 21 -2.04 5.31 -1.38
N ALA A 22 -1.69 6.40 -0.68
CA ALA A 22 -1.21 6.38 0.70
C ALA A 22 -2.09 5.58 1.68
N PRO A 23 -3.42 5.80 1.79
CA PRO A 23 -4.23 5.06 2.76
C PRO A 23 -4.23 3.56 2.50
N VAL A 24 -4.33 3.14 1.24
CA VAL A 24 -4.32 1.72 0.85
C VAL A 24 -2.96 1.08 1.16
N LEU A 25 -1.87 1.77 0.83
CA LEU A 25 -0.51 1.29 1.11
C LEU A 25 -0.23 1.16 2.60
N ILE A 26 -0.70 2.11 3.42
CA ILE A 26 -0.56 2.08 4.88
C ILE A 26 -1.29 0.86 5.45
N VAL A 27 -2.53 0.63 5.04
CA VAL A 27 -3.32 -0.51 5.50
C VAL A 27 -2.66 -1.84 5.09
N ALA A 28 -2.24 -1.94 3.83
CA ALA A 28 -1.54 -3.12 3.33
C ALA A 28 -0.23 -3.40 4.10
N LEU A 29 0.52 -2.34 4.45
CA LEU A 29 1.75 -2.42 5.23
C LEU A 29 1.49 -2.91 6.65
N VAL A 30 0.54 -2.29 7.36
CA VAL A 30 0.21 -2.63 8.75
C VAL A 30 -0.25 -4.08 8.86
N VAL A 31 -1.18 -4.49 8.00
CA VAL A 31 -1.73 -5.85 8.01
C VAL A 31 -0.67 -6.86 7.57
N GLY A 32 0.14 -6.52 6.55
CA GLY A 32 1.22 -7.39 6.12
C GLY A 32 2.27 -7.62 7.21
N LEU A 33 2.62 -6.57 7.94
CA LEU A 33 3.56 -6.65 9.06
C LEU A 33 2.99 -7.50 10.20
N ALA A 34 1.74 -7.24 10.61
CA ALA A 34 1.07 -7.98 11.68
C ALA A 34 1.00 -9.49 11.37
N VAL A 35 0.63 -9.84 10.15
CA VAL A 35 0.58 -11.24 9.70
C VAL A 35 1.98 -11.85 9.64
N SER A 36 2.98 -11.14 9.11
CA SER A 36 4.36 -11.66 9.06
C SER A 36 4.92 -11.94 10.46
N LEU A 37 4.59 -11.10 11.44
CA LEU A 37 4.98 -11.30 12.83
C LEU A 37 4.27 -12.52 13.42
N PHE A 38 2.96 -12.66 13.18
CA PHE A 38 2.20 -13.83 13.62
C PHE A 38 2.75 -15.13 13.03
N GLN A 39 3.06 -15.13 11.73
CA GLN A 39 3.68 -16.27 11.04
C GLN A 39 5.04 -16.61 11.63
N ALA A 40 5.87 -15.61 11.91
CA ALA A 40 7.20 -15.81 12.50
C ALA A 40 7.13 -16.38 13.93
N VAL A 41 6.23 -15.87 14.78
CA VAL A 41 6.09 -16.30 16.18
C VAL A 41 5.50 -17.71 16.28
N THR A 42 4.57 -18.07 15.39
CA THR A 42 3.90 -19.38 15.39
C THR A 42 4.62 -20.43 14.54
N GLN A 43 5.66 -20.04 13.79
CA GLN A 43 6.35 -20.88 12.80
C GLN A 43 5.41 -21.43 11.70
N ILE A 44 4.27 -20.78 11.46
CA ILE A 44 3.32 -21.16 10.41
C ILE A 44 3.67 -20.40 9.13
N ASN A 45 4.25 -21.09 8.15
CA ASN A 45 4.60 -20.53 6.84
C ASN A 45 3.62 -20.95 5.75
N GLU A 46 2.35 -20.59 5.94
CA GLU A 46 1.28 -20.86 4.97
C GLU A 46 1.06 -19.65 4.06
N ALA A 47 1.21 -19.85 2.74
CA ALA A 47 1.09 -18.79 1.75
C ALA A 47 -0.31 -18.12 1.77
N THR A 48 -1.36 -18.89 2.05
CA THR A 48 -2.75 -18.42 2.14
C THR A 48 -2.98 -17.46 3.31
N LEU A 49 -2.34 -17.71 4.45
CA LEU A 49 -2.43 -16.82 5.63
C LEU A 49 -1.81 -15.44 5.37
N SER A 50 -0.82 -15.33 4.48
CA SER A 50 -0.24 -14.03 4.11
C SER A 50 -1.13 -13.24 3.14
N PHE A 51 -1.94 -13.93 2.34
CA PHE A 51 -2.71 -13.34 1.25
C PHE A 51 -4.11 -12.88 1.69
N LEU A 52 -4.86 -13.74 2.40
CA LEU A 52 -6.27 -13.50 2.70
C LEU A 52 -6.51 -12.26 3.60
N PRO A 53 -5.76 -12.05 4.71
CA PRO A 53 -5.98 -10.88 5.57
C PRO A 53 -5.67 -9.56 4.86
N LYS A 54 -4.64 -9.53 4.00
CA LYS A 54 -4.28 -8.34 3.22
C LYS A 54 -5.38 -7.98 2.22
N LEU A 55 -5.96 -8.98 1.56
CA LEU A 55 -7.04 -8.79 0.59
C LEU A 55 -8.29 -8.20 1.27
N LEU A 56 -8.69 -8.74 2.43
CA LEU A 56 -9.83 -8.23 3.19
C LEU A 56 -9.63 -6.83 3.78
N ALA A 57 -8.37 -6.44 4.04
CA ALA A 57 -8.06 -5.13 4.59
C ALA A 57 -8.02 -4.02 3.53
N VAL A 58 -7.77 -4.39 2.27
CA VAL A 58 -7.62 -3.44 1.15
C VAL A 58 -8.92 -3.28 0.35
N LEU A 59 -9.78 -4.31 0.32
CA LEU A 59 -11.12 -4.28 -0.29
C LEU A 59 -12.12 -3.52 0.59
#